data_AF-A0A2R6AGM4-F1
#
_entry.id   AF-A0A2R6AGM4-F1
#
_cell.length_a   1.000
_cell.length_b   1.000
_cell.length_c   1.000
_cell.angle_alpha   90.00
_cell.angle_beta   90.00
_cell.angle_gamma   90.00
#
_symmetry.space_group_name_H-M   'P 1'
#
loop_
_entity.id
_entity.type
_entity.pdbx_description
1 polymer ?
#
loop_
_entity_poly.entity_id
_entity_poly.type
_entity_poly.pdbx_seq_one_letter_code
_entity_poly.pdbx_strand_id
1 'polypeptide(L)' 'MPNRTVLIVLISLVLVVQVIIGYAFNYINPTTMAGQRTAGLLVALDSLLFVSVISVYERFFAKTVYVEKEEANE' A
#
# COMPACT_ATOMS: atom_id res chain seq x y z
N MET A 1 -20.63 6.79 6.05
CA MET A 1 -19.76 5.90 6.83
C MET A 1 -18.65 5.39 5.93
N PRO A 2 -17.37 5.48 6.34
CA PRO A 2 -16.27 4.91 5.57
C PRO A 2 -16.54 3.43 5.29
N ASN A 3 -16.50 3.03 4.02
CA ASN A 3 -16.88 1.68 3.61
C ASN A 3 -15.79 0.69 4.03
N ARG A 4 -16.01 -0.01 5.15
CA ARG A 4 -15.07 -1.01 5.71
C ARG A 4 -14.65 -2.07 4.68
N THR A 5 -15.52 -2.39 3.72
CA THR A 5 -15.22 -3.33 2.64
C THR A 5 -14.06 -2.85 1.76
N VAL A 6 -13.96 -1.55 1.48
CA VAL A 6 -12.87 -0.98 0.65
C VAL A 6 -11.53 -1.14 1.36
N LEU A 7 -11.49 -0.90 2.68
CA LEU A 7 -10.28 -1.08 3.47
C LEU A 7 -9.82 -2.55 3.48
N ILE A 8 -10.76 -3.48 3.69
CA ILE A 8 -10.48 -4.92 3.69
C ILE A 8 -9.91 -5.34 2.32
N VAL A 9 -10.55 -4.92 1.23
CA VAL A 9 -10.10 -5.23 -0.14
C VAL A 9 -8.70 -4.68 -0.41
N LEU A 10 -8.41 -3.45 0.01
CA LEU A 10 -7.08 -2.83 -0.17
C LEU A 10 -6.00 -3.59 0.61
N ILE A 11 -6.27 -3.94 1.87
CA ILE A 11 -5.33 -4.71 2.69
C ILE A 11 -5.11 -6.10 2.10
N SER A 12 -6.18 -6.80 1.69
CA SER A 12 -6.07 -8.11 1.06
C SER A 12 -5.22 -8.06 -0.22
N LEU A 13 -5.38 -7.02 -1.03
CA LEU A 13 -4.60 -6.84 -2.26
C LEU A 13 -3.11 -6.64 -1.96
N VAL A 14 -2.76 -5.82 -0.97
CA VAL A 14 -1.36 -5.64 -0.53
C VAL A 14 -0.76 -6.97 -0.06
N LEU A 15 -1.48 -7.71 0.79
CA LEU A 15 -0.99 -8.98 1.32
C LEU A 15 -0.74 -10.02 0.21
N VAL A 16 -1.65 -10.11 -0.76
CA VAL A 16 -1.46 -11.02 -1.91
C VAL A 16 -0.21 -10.65 -2.70
N VAL A 17 0.01 -9.36 -2.97
CA VAL A 17 1.21 -8.93 -3.69
C VAL A 17 2.49 -9.19 -2.89
N GLN A 18 2.48 -8.94 -1.58
CA GLN A 18 3.62 -9.24 -0.70
C GLN A 18 3.99 -10.73 -0.69
N VAL A 19 2.99 -11.61 -0.70
CA VAL A 19 3.21 -13.06 -0.82
C VAL A 19 3.85 -13.42 -2.17
N ILE A 20 3.38 -12.85 -3.27
CA ILE A 20 3.93 -13.08 -4.61
C ILE A 20 5.39 -12.59 -4.69
N ILE A 21 5.68 -11.40 -4.15
CA ILE A 21 7.02 -10.84 -4.12
C ILE A 21 7.94 -11.68 -3.23
N GLY A 22 7.48 -12.07 -2.05
CA GLY A 22 8.21 -12.98 -1.15
C GLY A 22 8.53 -14.32 -1.81
N TYR A 23 7.59 -14.88 -2.57
CA TYR A 23 7.84 -16.07 -3.38
C TYR A 23 8.90 -15.82 -4.46
N ALA A 24 8.79 -14.71 -5.21
CA ALA A 24 9.76 -14.35 -6.24
C ALA A 24 11.19 -14.21 -5.69
N PHE A 25 11.36 -13.69 -4.47
CA PHE A 25 12.66 -13.58 -3.82
C PHE A 25 13.36 -14.94 -3.61
N ASN A 26 12.62 -16.04 -3.45
CA ASN A 26 13.21 -17.37 -3.32
C ASN A 26 13.90 -17.86 -4.61
N TYR A 27 13.56 -17.28 -5.75
CA TYR A 27 14.14 -17.63 -7.06
C TYR A 27 15.20 -16.64 -7.53
N ILE A 28 15.43 -15.56 -6.78
CA ILE A 28 16.41 -14.54 -7.10
C ILE A 28 17.73 -14.89 -6.42
N ASN A 29 18.83 -14.89 -7.19
CA ASN A 29 20.17 -15.01 -6.63
C ASN A 29 20.75 -13.60 -6.33
N PRO A 30 20.80 -13.16 -5.06
CA PRO A 30 21.23 -11.81 -4.69
C PRO A 30 22.74 -11.57 -4.84
N THR A 31 23.52 -12.61 -5.14
CA THR A 31 24.97 -12.49 -5.38
C THR A 31 25.28 -12.05 -6.81
N THR A 32 24.31 -12.14 -7.72
CA THR A 32 24.47 -11.73 -9.12
C THR A 32 23.98 -10.29 -9.31
N MET A 33 24.66 -9.53 -10.18
CA MET A 33 24.23 -8.17 -10.53
C MET A 33 22.80 -8.15 -11.10
N ALA A 34 22.42 -9.17 -11.87
CA ALA A 34 21.06 -9.32 -12.39
C ALA A 34 20.05 -9.54 -11.25
N GLY A 35 20.33 -10.44 -10.31
CA GLY A 35 19.44 -10.69 -9.18
C GLY A 35 19.29 -9.50 -8.25
N GLN A 36 20.35 -8.72 -8.01
CA GLN A 36 20.27 -7.47 -7.24
C GLN A 36 19.37 -6.42 -7.93
N ARG A 37 19.46 -6.29 -9.25
CA ARG A 37 18.58 -5.38 -10.02
C ARG A 37 17.12 -5.83 -9.95
N THR A 38 16.86 -7.12 -10.12
CA THR A 38 15.50 -7.67 -10.02
C THR A 38 14.93 -7.52 -8.62
N ALA A 39 15.72 -7.80 -7.58
CA ALA A 39 15.36 -7.57 -6.19
C ALA A 39 15.00 -6.09 -5.93
N GLY A 40 15.86 -5.16 -6.36
CA GLY A 40 15.61 -3.72 -6.23
C GLY A 40 14.34 -3.27 -6.94
N LEU A 41 14.08 -3.80 -8.15
CA LEU A 41 12.87 -3.50 -8.90
C LEU A 41 11.61 -4.00 -8.17
N LEU A 42 11.65 -5.20 -7.60
CA LEU A 42 10.53 -5.75 -6.82
C LEU A 42 10.22 -4.90 -5.58
N VAL A 43 11.24 -4.46 -4.85
CA VAL A 43 11.04 -3.56 -3.69
C VAL A 43 10.48 -2.20 -4.11
N ALA A 44 10.96 -1.64 -5.23
CA ALA A 44 10.44 -0.39 -5.76
C ALA A 44 8.95 -0.51 -6.16
N LEU A 45 8.58 -1.62 -6.79
CA LEU A 45 7.18 -1.91 -7.14
C LEU A 45 6.30 -2.07 -5.90
N ASP A 46 6.77 -2.79 -4.87
CA ASP A 46 6.05 -2.93 -3.59
C ASP A 46 5.83 -1.56 -2.93
N SER A 47 6.85 -0.71 -2.94
CA SER A 47 6.79 0.65 -2.38
C SER A 47 5.75 1.52 -3.10
N LEU A 48 5.71 1.46 -4.44
CA LEU A 48 4.72 2.19 -5.25
C LEU A 48 3.29 1.70 -4.98
N LEU A 49 3.11 0.39 -4.86
CA LEU A 49 1.82 -0.20 -4.50
C LEU A 49 1.37 0.29 -3.12
N PHE A 50 2.27 0.26 -2.13
CA PHE A 50 1.99 0.68 -0.78
C PHE A 50 1.57 2.16 -0.70
N VAL A 51 2.32 3.06 -1.36
CA VAL A 51 1.98 4.48 -1.45
C VAL A 51 0.62 4.71 -2.12
N SER A 52 0.32 3.96 -3.18
CA SER A 52 -0.97 4.05 -3.87
C SER A 52 -2.12 3.66 -2.96
N VAL A 53 -1.95 2.59 -2.18
CA VAL A 53 -2.96 2.10 -1.23
C VAL A 53 -3.17 3.11 -0.09
N ILE A 54 -2.10 3.68 0.47
CA ILE A 54 -2.20 4.76 1.47
C ILE A 54 -2.93 5.97 0.89
N SER A 55 -2.58 6.40 -0.32
CA SER A 55 -3.20 7.57 -0.97
C SER A 55 -4.71 7.36 -1.18
N VAL A 56 -5.11 6.14 -1.56
CA VAL A 56 -6.53 5.77 -1.67
C VAL A 56 -7.17 5.77 -0.28
N TYR A 57 -6.53 5.15 0.71
CA TYR A 57 -7.03 5.14 2.09
C TYR A 57 -7.25 6.56 2.64
N GLU A 58 -6.28 7.46 2.49
CA GLU A 58 -6.41 8.85 2.95
C GLU A 58 -7.60 9.56 2.28
N ARG A 59 -7.79 9.39 0.96
CA ARG A 59 -8.94 10.00 0.26
C ARG A 59 -10.29 9.51 0.77
N PHE A 60 -10.41 8.23 1.12
CA PHE A 60 -11.69 7.63 1.54
C PHE A 60 -11.95 7.73 3.05
N PHE A 61 -10.90 7.85 3.87
CA PHE A 61 -11.00 7.74 5.33
C PHE A 61 -10.42 8.94 6.11
N ALA A 62 -9.57 9.78 5.52
CA ALA A 62 -8.97 10.93 6.24
C ALA A 62 -9.82 12.21 6.23
N LYS A 63 -10.97 12.24 5.54
CA LYS A 63 -11.93 13.36 5.60
C LYS A 63 -12.84 13.26 6.84
N THR A 64 -12.29 13.39 8.06
CA THR A 64 -13.09 13.64 9.28
C THR A 64 -12.22 14.12 10.45
N VAL A 65 -11.59 15.30 10.38
CA VAL A 65 -11.07 15.98 11.62
C VAL A 65 -11.20 17.51 11.59
N TYR A 66 -11.36 18.17 10.43
CA TYR A 66 -11.37 19.64 10.34
C TYR A 66 -12.73 20.29 9.99
N VAL A 67 -13.85 19.56 10.10
CA VAL A 67 -15.17 20.14 9.74
C VAL A 67 -16.09 20.34 10.96
N GLU A 68 -15.86 19.67 12.09
CA GLU A 68 -16.73 19.77 13.29
C GLU A 68 -16.33 20.87 14.30
N LYS A 69 -15.43 21.80 13.96
CA LYS A 69 -15.09 22.93 14.86
C LYS A 69 -15.49 24.32 14.38
N GLU A 70 -15.92 24.49 13.14
CA GLU A 70 -16.42 25.80 12.66
C GLU A 70 -17.94 25.97 12.83
N GLU A 71 -18.72 24.89 12.86
CA GLU A 71 -20.20 24.99 13.00
C GLU A 71 -20.71 25.01 14.45
N ALA A 72 -19.82 24.98 15.45
CA ALA A 72 -20.20 25.03 16.88
C ALA A 72 -20.15 26.45 17.48
N ASN A 73 -20.00 27.49 16.66
CA ASN A 73 -19.81 28.88 17.10
C ASN A 73 -20.63 29.93 16.32
N GLU A 74 -21.69 29.52 15.62
CA GLU A 74 -22.74 30.43 15.13
C GLU A 74 -24.03 30.33 15.97
#